data_AF-Q8L7H2-F1
#
_entry.id   AF-Q8L7H2-F1
#
_cell.length_a   1.000
_cell.length_b   1.000
_cell.length_c   1.000
_cell.angle_alpha   90.00
_cell.angle_beta   90.00
_cell.angle_gamma   90.00
#
_symmetry.space_group_name_H-M   'P 1'
#
loop_
_entity.id
_entity.type
_entity.pdbx_description
1 polymer ?
#
loop_
_entity_poly.entity_id
_entity_poly.type
_entity_poly.pdbx_seq_one_letter_code
_entity_poly.pdbx_strand_id
1 'polypeptide(L)'
;MGQNFPNGLGTFYIGIYKLVEDPSSDPIISWSKSNNGFVMCNEEARIRSKILLRFNCGKLSEFLSELKYYGFTRVKKTDSGKMEFRNEDFVRGQPERLRDMMLKACRKHRAKFKAKEAAKEAAKELQRLQI
;
A
#
# COMPACT_ATOMS: atom_id res chain seq x y z
N MET A 1 -2.22 22.42 13.24
CA MET A 1 -1.82 22.85 11.88
C MET A 1 -2.49 21.93 10.88
N GLY A 2 -3.18 22.46 9.87
CA GLY A 2 -3.85 21.63 8.86
C GLY A 2 -2.82 20.87 8.03
N GLN A 3 -2.95 19.55 7.93
CA GLN A 3 -2.11 18.75 7.05
C GLN A 3 -2.47 19.10 5.60
N ASN A 4 -1.52 19.69 4.87
CA ASN A 4 -1.72 20.02 3.47
C ASN A 4 -1.23 18.85 2.60
N PHE A 5 -2.17 18.14 1.99
CA PHE A 5 -1.87 17.06 1.07
C PHE A 5 -1.57 17.64 -0.33
N PRO A 6 -0.57 17.13 -1.05
CA PRO A 6 -0.34 17.50 -2.44
C PRO A 6 -1.59 17.36 -3.32
N ASN A 7 -1.77 18.33 -4.23
CA ASN A 7 -2.83 18.27 -5.23
C ASN A 7 -2.67 17.05 -6.14
N GLY A 8 -3.81 16.44 -6.51
CA GLY A 8 -3.84 15.28 -7.41
C GLY A 8 -3.51 13.94 -6.77
N LEU A 9 -3.37 13.88 -5.44
CA LEU A 9 -3.23 12.60 -4.75
C LEU A 9 -4.52 11.78 -4.81
N GLY A 10 -4.37 10.47 -5.07
CA GLY A 10 -5.48 9.53 -5.00
C GLY A 10 -6.07 9.43 -3.60
N THR A 11 -7.37 9.15 -3.52
CA THR A 11 -8.13 9.05 -2.26
C THR A 11 -7.56 8.03 -1.30
N PHE A 12 -6.98 6.93 -1.81
CA PHE A 12 -6.34 5.92 -0.98
C PHE A 12 -5.16 6.47 -0.18
N TYR A 13 -4.24 7.23 -0.81
CA TYR A 13 -3.05 7.79 -0.15
C TYR A 13 -3.43 8.73 1.00
N ILE A 14 -4.42 9.60 0.75
CA ILE A 14 -4.92 10.53 1.77
C ILE A 14 -5.65 9.75 2.88
N GLY A 15 -6.50 8.80 2.51
CA GLY A 15 -7.28 7.99 3.44
C GLY A 15 -6.42 7.16 4.38
N ILE A 16 -5.39 6.49 3.86
CA ILE A 16 -4.49 5.66 4.67
C ILE A 16 -3.61 6.51 5.57
N TYR A 17 -3.11 7.65 5.09
CA TYR A 17 -2.33 8.57 5.91
C TYR A 17 -3.16 9.11 7.09
N LYS A 18 -4.37 9.61 6.81
CA LYS A 18 -5.28 10.08 7.86
C LYS A 18 -5.70 8.99 8.83
N LEU A 19 -5.89 7.76 8.34
CA LEU A 19 -6.19 6.62 9.21
C LEU A 19 -5.03 6.34 10.16
N VAL A 20 -3.80 6.23 9.67
CA VAL A 20 -2.63 5.94 10.52
C VAL A 20 -2.33 7.08 11.51
N GLU A 21 -2.63 8.32 11.13
CA GLU A 21 -2.43 9.50 11.99
C GLU A 21 -3.48 9.62 13.10
N ASP A 22 -4.67 9.03 12.93
CA ASP A 22 -5.77 9.12 13.89
C ASP A 22 -5.51 8.22 15.12
N PRO A 23 -5.23 8.80 16.31
CA PRO A 23 -4.91 8.01 17.51
C PRO A 23 -6.06 7.11 17.97
N SER A 24 -7.31 7.43 17.58
CA SER A 24 -8.47 6.56 17.87
C SER A 24 -8.41 5.22 17.12
N SER A 25 -7.53 5.11 16.13
CA SER A 25 -7.32 3.90 15.35
C SER A 25 -6.12 3.06 15.79
N ASP A 26 -5.27 3.58 16.69
CA ASP A 26 -4.04 2.95 17.18
C ASP A 26 -4.19 1.48 17.62
N PRO A 27 -5.30 1.05 18.25
CA PRO A 27 -5.51 -0.37 18.59
C PRO A 27 -5.56 -1.32 17.38
N ILE A 28 -5.83 -0.78 16.18
CA ILE A 28 -6.02 -1.54 14.93
C ILE A 28 -4.90 -1.22 13.93
N ILE A 29 -4.54 0.05 13.80
CA ILE A 29 -3.53 0.55 12.87
C ILE A 29 -2.84 1.78 13.46
N SER A 30 -1.51 1.78 13.49
CA SER A 30 -0.71 2.88 14.05
C SER A 30 0.61 3.02 13.29
N TRP A 31 1.25 4.18 13.41
CA TRP A 31 2.60 4.39 12.88
C TRP A 31 3.59 3.31 13.37
N SER A 32 4.47 2.87 12.49
CA SER A 32 5.59 2.00 12.90
C SER A 32 6.59 2.79 13.73
N LYS A 33 7.41 2.09 14.52
CA LYS A 33 8.50 2.72 15.32
C LYS A 33 9.48 3.51 14.45
N SER A 34 9.66 3.13 13.19
CA SER A 34 10.53 3.80 12.23
C SER A 34 9.88 4.99 11.53
N ASN A 35 8.60 5.29 11.81
CA ASN A 35 7.84 6.41 11.23
C ASN A 35 7.80 6.45 9.68
N ASN A 36 8.14 5.35 9.00
CA ASN A 36 8.15 5.21 7.54
C ASN A 36 7.19 4.10 7.05
N GLY A 37 6.08 3.94 7.77
CA GLY A 37 5.17 2.83 7.63
C GLY A 37 4.18 2.77 8.78
N PHE A 38 3.39 1.71 8.79
CA PHE A 38 2.40 1.46 9.82
C PHE A 38 2.36 -0.02 10.21
N VAL A 39 1.84 -0.28 11.40
CA VAL A 39 1.59 -1.61 11.94
C VAL A 39 0.08 -1.79 12.04
N MET A 40 -0.43 -2.91 11.54
CA MET A 40 -1.85 -3.28 11.60
C MET A 40 -2.02 -4.58 12.40
N CYS A 41 -3.06 -4.68 13.22
CA CYS A 41 -3.42 -5.93 13.89
C CYS A 41 -3.77 -7.03 12.86
N ASN A 42 -3.72 -8.30 13.26
CA ASN A 42 -4.19 -9.42 12.44
C ASN A 42 -5.64 -9.85 12.74
N GLU A 43 -6.32 -9.18 13.68
CA GLU A 43 -7.71 -9.48 14.06
C GLU A 43 -8.69 -8.99 12.98
N GLU A 44 -9.16 -9.90 12.13
CA GLU A 44 -10.00 -9.57 10.97
C GLU A 44 -11.28 -8.80 11.35
N ALA A 45 -11.91 -9.12 12.49
CA ALA A 45 -13.10 -8.42 12.96
C ALA A 45 -12.86 -6.92 13.21
N ARG A 46 -11.72 -6.56 13.82
CA ARG A 46 -11.34 -5.16 14.07
C ARG A 46 -11.01 -4.45 12.77
N ILE A 47 -10.24 -5.10 11.89
CA ILE A 47 -9.88 -4.54 10.57
C ILE A 47 -11.14 -4.29 9.73
N ARG A 48 -12.11 -5.23 9.75
CA ARG A 48 -13.37 -5.08 9.02
C ARG A 48 -14.15 -3.85 9.47
N SER A 49 -14.33 -3.68 10.77
CA SER A 49 -15.14 -2.58 11.33
C SER A 49 -14.54 -1.20 11.07
N LYS A 50 -13.22 -1.03 11.15
CA LYS A 50 -12.58 0.30 11.07
C LYS A 50 -11.90 0.61 9.74
N ILE A 51 -11.39 -0.39 9.03
CA ILE A 51 -10.56 -0.21 7.83
C ILE A 51 -11.33 -0.58 6.57
N LEU A 52 -11.83 -1.81 6.48
CA LEU A 52 -12.44 -2.30 5.23
C LEU A 52 -13.64 -1.45 4.78
N LEU A 53 -14.48 -1.01 5.73
CA LEU A 53 -15.59 -0.09 5.45
C LEU A 53 -15.13 1.30 4.95
N ARG A 54 -13.97 1.80 5.39
CA ARG A 54 -13.44 3.10 4.96
C ARG A 54 -12.83 3.07 3.55
N PHE A 55 -12.39 1.90 3.09
CA PHE A 55 -11.76 1.72 1.77
C PHE A 55 -12.62 0.95 0.78
N ASN A 56 -13.89 0.67 1.10
CA ASN A 56 -14.81 -0.11 0.27
C ASN A 56 -14.27 -1.49 -0.13
N CYS A 57 -13.49 -2.13 0.74
CA CYS A 57 -13.00 -3.49 0.51
C CYS A 57 -13.92 -4.51 1.19
N GLY A 58 -14.22 -5.63 0.53
CA GLY A 58 -15.07 -6.68 1.10
C GLY A 58 -14.30 -7.65 2.02
N LYS A 59 -13.01 -7.85 1.74
CA LYS A 59 -12.14 -8.82 2.42
C LYS A 59 -10.78 -8.21 2.74
N LEU A 60 -10.11 -8.75 3.75
CA LEU A 60 -8.74 -8.35 4.10
C LEU A 60 -7.77 -8.54 2.92
N SER A 61 -7.91 -9.62 2.15
CA SER A 61 -7.04 -9.90 0.99
C SER A 61 -7.12 -8.83 -0.11
N GLU A 62 -8.28 -8.20 -0.29
CA GLU A 62 -8.48 -7.09 -1.23
C GLU A 62 -7.73 -5.86 -0.73
N PHE A 63 -7.90 -5.50 0.55
CA PHE A 63 -7.16 -4.38 1.15
C PHE A 63 -5.63 -4.58 1.12
N LEU A 64 -5.14 -5.81 1.36
CA LEU A 64 -3.72 -6.13 1.22
C LEU A 64 -3.22 -6.00 -0.21
N SER A 65 -4.09 -6.26 -1.20
CA SER A 65 -3.79 -6.08 -2.62
C SER A 65 -3.73 -4.60 -2.98
N GLU A 66 -4.64 -3.78 -2.45
CA GLU A 66 -4.60 -2.32 -2.59
C GLU A 66 -3.30 -1.76 -2.01
N LEU A 67 -2.89 -2.16 -0.79
CA LEU A 67 -1.62 -1.73 -0.21
C LEU A 67 -0.43 -2.01 -1.14
N LYS A 68 -0.35 -3.22 -1.71
CA LYS A 68 0.68 -3.58 -2.67
C LYS A 68 0.61 -2.74 -3.95
N TYR A 69 -0.61 -2.44 -4.42
CA TYR A 69 -0.83 -1.57 -5.56
C TYR A 69 -0.35 -0.13 -5.26
N TYR A 70 -0.64 0.42 -4.10
CA TYR A 70 -0.19 1.78 -3.74
C TYR A 70 1.27 1.87 -3.29
N GLY A 71 2.03 0.77 -3.36
CA GLY A 71 3.48 0.79 -3.16
C GLY A 71 3.95 0.40 -1.75
N PHE A 72 3.07 -0.03 -0.86
CA PHE A 72 3.48 -0.58 0.43
C PHE A 72 4.11 -1.95 0.28
N THR A 73 5.14 -2.21 1.07
CA THR A 73 5.76 -3.53 1.19
C THR A 73 5.51 -4.07 2.59
N ARG A 74 5.00 -5.31 2.67
CA ARG A 74 4.87 -6.02 3.94
C ARG A 74 6.27 -6.39 4.44
N VAL A 75 6.67 -5.82 5.57
CA VAL A 75 7.84 -6.26 6.33
C VAL A 75 7.42 -7.55 7.08
N LYS A 76 8.36 -8.49 7.26
CA LYS A 76 8.11 -9.85 7.80
C LYS A 76 7.09 -9.84 8.96
N LYS A 77 6.31 -10.93 9.09
CA LYS A 77 5.36 -11.11 10.21
C LYS A 77 6.06 -10.74 11.52
N THR A 78 5.49 -9.80 12.25
CA THR A 78 5.92 -9.52 13.62
C THR A 78 5.38 -10.65 14.48
N ASP A 79 6.19 -11.21 15.37
CA ASP A 79 5.82 -12.34 16.24
C ASP A 79 4.58 -12.04 17.12
N SER A 80 4.23 -10.76 17.26
CA SER A 80 3.12 -10.26 18.08
C SER A 80 1.74 -10.28 17.41
N GLY A 81 1.49 -11.12 16.39
CA GLY A 81 0.20 -11.10 15.68
C GLY A 81 -0.08 -9.78 14.95
N LYS A 82 0.96 -9.07 14.53
CA LYS A 82 0.82 -7.80 13.80
C LYS A 82 1.51 -7.88 12.44
N MET A 83 1.06 -7.04 11.52
CA MET A 83 1.63 -6.90 10.19
C MET A 83 2.18 -5.50 10.04
N GLU A 84 3.44 -5.40 9.66
CA GLU A 84 4.07 -4.11 9.38
C GLU A 84 4.15 -3.88 7.87
N PHE A 85 3.80 -2.67 7.44
CA PHE A 85 3.87 -2.21 6.07
C PHE A 85 4.71 -0.95 6.01
N ARG A 86 5.64 -0.89 5.06
CA ARG A 86 6.55 0.25 4.91
C ARG A 86 6.61 0.76 3.47
N ASN A 87 6.95 2.04 3.36
CA ASN A 87 7.36 2.69 2.13
C ASN A 87 8.27 3.89 2.51
N GLU A 88 9.34 4.12 1.73
CA GLU A 88 10.31 5.19 1.98
C GLU A 88 9.71 6.61 1.92
N ASP A 89 8.61 6.78 1.20
CA ASP A 89 7.90 8.05 1.01
C ASP A 89 6.60 8.13 1.83
N PHE A 90 6.29 7.11 2.64
CA PHE A 90 5.17 7.14 3.58
C PHE A 90 5.69 7.50 4.98
N VAL A 91 5.87 8.79 5.24
CA VAL A 91 6.57 9.27 6.45
C VAL A 91 5.65 10.09 7.36
N ARG A 92 5.70 9.80 8.67
CA ARG A 92 4.92 10.53 9.69
C ARG A 92 5.27 12.01 9.67
N GLY A 93 4.25 12.86 9.65
CA GLY A 93 4.39 14.32 9.58
C GLY A 93 4.79 14.90 8.21
N GLN A 94 5.02 14.06 7.18
CA GLN A 94 5.46 14.48 5.84
C GLN A 94 4.48 14.03 4.72
N PRO A 95 3.22 14.52 4.70
CA PRO A 95 2.23 14.14 3.70
C PRO A 95 2.60 14.54 2.26
N GLU A 96 3.52 15.49 2.09
CA GLU A 96 4.03 15.92 0.79
C GLU A 96 4.75 14.80 0.01
N ARG A 97 5.40 13.87 0.73
CA ARG A 97 6.10 12.72 0.13
C ARG A 97 5.16 11.70 -0.52
N LEU A 98 3.87 11.72 -0.18
CA LEU A 98 2.89 10.83 -0.81
C LEU A 98 2.83 11.01 -2.33
N ARG A 99 3.20 12.20 -2.85
CA ARG A 99 3.28 12.43 -4.29
C ARG A 99 4.39 11.58 -4.93
N ASP A 100 5.55 11.48 -4.28
CA ASP A 100 6.66 10.66 -4.75
C ASP A 100 6.30 9.18 -4.65
N MET A 101 5.65 8.76 -3.56
CA MET A 101 5.11 7.41 -3.40
C MET A 101 4.20 7.04 -4.59
N MET A 102 3.27 7.92 -4.93
CA MET A 102 2.32 7.71 -6.03
C MET A 102 3.02 7.60 -7.38
N LEU A 103 3.95 8.51 -7.67
CA LEU A 103 4.72 8.49 -8.92
C LEU A 103 5.57 7.23 -9.05
N LYS A 104 6.24 6.80 -7.96
CA LYS A 104 7.03 5.56 -7.93
C LYS A 104 6.15 4.32 -8.14
N ALA A 105 4.98 4.26 -7.49
CA ALA A 105 4.02 3.17 -7.69
C ALA A 105 3.53 3.10 -9.15
N CYS A 106 3.14 4.23 -9.75
CA CYS A 106 2.74 4.30 -11.17
C CYS A 106 3.86 3.83 -12.12
N ARG A 107 5.11 4.27 -11.87
CA ARG A 107 6.27 3.83 -12.66
C ARG A 107 6.50 2.32 -12.54
N LYS A 108 6.44 1.78 -11.32
CA LYS A 108 6.58 0.34 -11.05
C LYS A 108 5.52 -0.47 -11.77
N HIS A 109 4.26 -0.05 -11.74
CA HIS A 109 3.16 -0.73 -12.45
C HIS A 109 3.34 -0.71 -13.95
N ARG A 110 3.72 0.44 -14.51
CA ARG A 110 4.01 0.59 -15.94
C ARG A 110 5.17 -0.32 -16.36
N ALA A 111 6.25 -0.36 -15.59
CA ALA A 111 7.39 -1.23 -15.85
C ALA A 111 6.99 -2.72 -15.79
N LYS A 112 6.21 -3.12 -14.77
CA LYS A 112 5.71 -4.48 -14.62
C LYS A 112 4.80 -4.89 -15.78
N PHE A 113 3.93 -4.00 -16.24
CA PHE A 113 3.06 -4.25 -17.40
C PHE A 113 3.90 -4.46 -18.67
N LYS A 114 4.85 -3.56 -18.96
CA LYS A 114 5.77 -3.70 -20.10
C LYS A 114 6.57 -5.01 -20.04
N ALA A 115 7.10 -5.38 -18.87
CA ALA A 115 7.85 -6.62 -18.70
C ALA A 115 6.97 -7.87 -18.93
N LYS A 116 5.70 -7.84 -18.49
CA LYS A 116 4.74 -8.93 -18.73
C LYS A 116 4.43 -9.09 -20.22
N GLU A 117 4.22 -7.98 -20.94
CA GLU A 117 3.98 -8.01 -22.39
C GLU A 117 5.21 -8.50 -23.16
N ALA A 118 6.42 -8.03 -22.81
CA ALA A 118 7.66 -8.52 -23.41
C ALA A 118 7.88 -10.02 -23.16
N ALA A 119 7.58 -10.51 -21.94
CA ALA A 119 7.66 -11.94 -21.63
C ALA A 119 6.65 -12.78 -22.41
N LYS A 120 5.42 -12.26 -22.62
CA LYS A 120 4.40 -12.90 -23.45
C LYS A 120 4.84 -12.98 -24.91
N GLU A 121 5.43 -11.93 -25.44
CA GLU A 121 5.93 -11.90 -26.82
C GLU A 121 7.12 -12.84 -27.02
N ALA A 122 8.08 -12.85 -26.08
CA ALA A 122 9.19 -13.79 -26.10
C ALA A 122 8.73 -15.26 -26.03
N ALA A 123 7.68 -15.56 -25.23
CA ALA A 123 7.11 -16.90 -25.15
C ALA A 123 6.46 -17.35 -26.46
N LYS A 124 5.77 -16.44 -27.17
CA LYS A 124 5.21 -16.74 -28.50
C LYS A 124 6.30 -16.99 -29.53
N GLU A 125 7.36 -16.18 -29.53
CA GLU A 125 8.46 -16.35 -30.48
C GLU A 125 9.22 -17.66 -30.23
N LEU A 126 9.42 -18.06 -28.97
CA LEU A 126 10.00 -19.36 -28.65
C LEU A 126 9.14 -20.53 -29.16
N GLN A 127 7.81 -20.43 -29.02
CA GLN A 127 6.89 -21.42 -29.58
C GLN A 127 6.95 -21.47 -31.11
N ARG A 128 7.14 -20.32 -31.77
CA ARG A 128 7.24 -20.23 -33.24
C ARG A 128 8.51 -20.91 -33.78
N LEU A 129 9.62 -20.86 -33.03
CA LEU A 129 10.89 -21.50 -33.40
C LEU A 129 10.91 -23.02 -33.17
N GLN A 130 9.90 -23.58 -32.51
CA GLN A 130 9.78 -25.03 -32.26
C GLN A 130 8.94 -25.76 -33.31
N ILE A 131 8.59 -25.11 -34.43
CA ILE A 131 7.87 -25.65 -35.60
C ILE A 131 8.80 -25.59 -36.81
#